data_AF-A0A1G5IDA9-F1
#
_entry.id   AF-A0A1G5IDA9-F1
#
_cell.length_a   1.000
_cell.length_b   1.000
_cell.length_c   1.000
_cell.angle_alpha   90.00
_cell.angle_beta   90.00
_cell.angle_gamma   90.00
#
_symmetry.space_group_name_H-M   'P 1'
#
loop_
_entity.id
_entity.type
_entity.pdbx_description
1 polymer ?
#
loop_
_entity_poly.entity_id
_entity_poly.type
_entity_poly.pdbx_seq_one_letter_code
_entity_poly.pdbx_strand_id
1 'polypeptide(L)'
;MQLLGYHLILHINEHITDKKYSASEEDAKVAIKNAIYAYEQKALKPLLDEMANNEKTYLLNMAKCLDNERLADTSAISQRLGVTINKLSKQRANLIDRGIIAAPEHGKVMFCVPYLADYVQKEELVSDVVTVARQRRV
;
A
#
# COMPACT_ATOMS: atom_id res chain seq x y z
N MET A 1 1.21 -14.11 -14.41
CA MET A 1 2.66 -14.37 -14.21
C MET A 1 2.99 -14.18 -12.74
N GLN A 2 3.54 -15.20 -12.07
CA GLN A 2 3.95 -15.12 -10.66
C GLN A 2 5.23 -14.27 -10.53
N LEU A 3 5.12 -13.08 -9.96
CA LEU A 3 6.24 -12.13 -9.77
C LEU A 3 7.38 -12.71 -8.90
N LEU A 4 7.02 -13.45 -7.85
CA LEU A 4 8.00 -13.97 -6.88
C LEU A 4 9.00 -14.95 -7.52
N GLY A 5 8.51 -15.95 -8.25
CA GLY A 5 9.37 -16.94 -8.90
C GLY A 5 10.31 -16.32 -9.94
N TYR A 6 9.82 -15.33 -10.70
CA TYR A 6 10.63 -14.58 -11.65
C TYR A 6 11.78 -13.84 -10.98
N HIS A 7 11.49 -13.09 -9.90
CA HIS A 7 12.52 -12.34 -9.18
C HIS A 7 13.52 -13.23 -8.44
N LEU A 8 13.10 -14.43 -8.01
CA LEU A 8 14.02 -15.42 -7.43
C LEU A 8 15.02 -15.93 -8.47
N ILE A 9 14.53 -16.36 -9.63
CA ILE A 9 15.39 -16.88 -10.70
C ILE A 9 16.34 -15.79 -11.22
N LEU A 10 15.84 -14.56 -11.39
CA LEU A 10 16.69 -13.43 -11.79
C LEU A 10 17.81 -13.18 -10.78
N HIS A 11 17.48 -13.09 -9.49
CA HIS A 11 18.47 -12.82 -8.44
C HIS A 11 19.58 -13.87 -8.45
N ILE A 12 19.20 -15.15 -8.53
CA ILE A 12 20.14 -16.28 -8.60
C ILE A 12 21.02 -16.17 -9.85
N ASN A 13 20.43 -15.96 -11.03
CA ASN A 13 21.18 -15.89 -12.29
C ASN A 13 22.16 -14.70 -12.36
N GLU A 14 21.85 -13.60 -11.70
CA GLU A 14 22.71 -12.41 -11.67
C GLU A 14 23.95 -12.58 -10.76
N HIS A 15 23.86 -13.45 -9.75
CA HIS A 15 24.88 -13.53 -8.69
C HIS A 15 25.60 -14.86 -8.62
N ILE A 16 25.08 -15.90 -9.29
CA ILE A 16 25.58 -17.28 -9.15
C ILE A 16 25.77 -17.91 -10.52
N THR A 17 27.01 -18.32 -10.77
CA THR A 17 27.48 -18.85 -12.05
C THR A 17 27.58 -20.38 -12.08
N ASP A 18 27.30 -21.05 -10.96
CA ASP A 18 27.30 -22.50 -10.90
C ASP A 18 26.11 -23.09 -11.68
N LYS A 19 26.37 -24.17 -12.42
CA LYS A 19 25.35 -24.90 -13.19
C LYS A 19 24.28 -25.52 -12.28
N LYS A 20 24.57 -25.71 -11.00
CA LYS A 20 23.61 -26.24 -10.01
C LYS A 20 23.63 -25.38 -8.75
N TYR A 21 22.54 -24.68 -8.50
CA TYR A 21 22.36 -23.87 -7.30
C TYR A 21 21.10 -24.26 -6.53
N SER A 22 21.18 -24.21 -5.19
CA SER A 22 20.04 -24.41 -4.29
C SER A 22 19.69 -23.09 -3.63
N ALA A 23 18.45 -22.63 -3.81
CA ALA A 23 17.99 -21.36 -3.26
C ALA A 23 18.03 -21.36 -1.71
N SER A 24 18.59 -20.29 -1.16
CA SER A 24 18.64 -20.00 0.27
C SER A 24 17.47 -19.13 0.73
N GLU A 25 17.34 -18.97 2.05
CA GLU A 25 16.36 -18.04 2.64
C GLU A 25 16.67 -16.58 2.27
N GLU A 26 17.96 -16.23 2.16
CA GLU A 26 18.43 -14.92 1.75
C GLU A 26 17.97 -14.59 0.32
N ASP A 27 18.11 -15.53 -0.61
CA ASP A 27 17.63 -15.33 -1.99
C ASP A 27 16.13 -15.10 -2.02
N ALA A 28 15.38 -15.87 -1.23
CA ALA A 28 13.94 -15.71 -1.10
C ALA A 28 13.58 -14.31 -0.56
N LYS A 29 14.29 -13.83 0.47
CA LYS A 29 14.08 -12.48 1.03
C LYS A 29 14.34 -11.39 -0.02
N VAL A 30 15.40 -11.52 -0.82
CA VAL A 30 15.70 -10.57 -1.90
C VAL A 30 14.62 -10.62 -2.99
N ALA A 31 14.22 -11.83 -3.40
CA ALA A 31 13.18 -12.03 -4.41
C ALA A 31 11.83 -11.44 -3.97
N ILE A 32 11.42 -11.63 -2.72
CA ILE A 32 10.19 -11.06 -2.15
C ILE A 32 10.24 -9.53 -2.20
N LYS A 33 11.35 -8.92 -1.75
CA LYS A 33 11.51 -7.46 -1.80
C LYS A 33 11.39 -6.91 -3.22
N ASN A 34 12.06 -7.55 -4.18
CA ASN A 34 12.02 -7.16 -5.58
C ASN A 34 10.63 -7.34 -6.19
N ALA A 35 9.94 -8.44 -5.87
CA ALA A 35 8.59 -8.70 -6.34
C ALA A 35 7.57 -7.70 -5.79
N ILE A 36 7.63 -7.38 -4.49
CA ILE A 36 6.78 -6.36 -3.88
C ILE A 36 7.08 -5.00 -4.50
N TYR A 37 8.35 -4.62 -4.67
CA TYR A 37 8.71 -3.35 -5.32
C TYR A 37 8.17 -3.27 -6.75
N ALA A 38 8.33 -4.34 -7.54
CA ALA A 38 7.78 -4.38 -8.89
C ALA A 38 6.25 -4.27 -8.90
N TYR A 39 5.56 -4.90 -7.94
CA TYR A 39 4.11 -4.76 -7.76
C TYR A 39 3.71 -3.34 -7.38
N GLU A 40 4.41 -2.70 -6.43
CA GLU A 40 4.20 -1.30 -6.06
C GLU A 40 4.28 -0.39 -7.29
N GLN A 41 5.35 -0.50 -8.08
CA GLN A 41 5.56 0.37 -9.24
C GLN A 41 4.57 0.13 -10.39
N LYS A 42 4.16 -1.13 -10.62
CA LYS A 42 3.33 -1.49 -11.78
C LYS A 42 1.84 -1.47 -11.49
N ALA A 43 1.43 -1.64 -10.24
CA ALA A 43 0.02 -1.74 -9.86
C ALA A 43 -0.39 -0.62 -8.89
N LEU A 44 0.28 -0.51 -7.73
CA LEU A 44 -0.18 0.41 -6.68
C LEU A 44 0.07 1.87 -7.00
N LYS A 45 1.21 2.19 -7.61
CA LYS A 45 1.57 3.56 -7.99
C LYS A 45 0.59 4.13 -9.03
N PRO A 46 0.35 3.49 -10.19
CA PRO A 46 -0.64 3.98 -11.16
C PRO A 46 -2.04 4.07 -10.55
N LEU A 47 -2.43 3.05 -9.77
CA LEU A 47 -3.73 3.04 -9.08
C LEU A 47 -3.91 4.27 -8.21
N LEU A 48 -2.93 4.61 -7.37
CA LEU A 48 -3.00 5.80 -6.53
C LEU A 48 -2.89 7.07 -7.37
N ASP A 49 -1.99 7.15 -8.35
CA ASP A 49 -1.81 8.36 -9.16
C ASP A 49 -3.13 8.83 -9.81
N GLU A 50 -3.99 7.90 -10.23
CA GLU A 50 -5.33 8.16 -10.79
C GLU A 50 -6.41 8.55 -9.76
N MET A 51 -6.18 8.33 -8.45
CA MET A 51 -7.16 8.62 -7.40
C MET A 51 -7.22 10.10 -7.04
N ALA A 52 -8.42 10.55 -6.67
CA ALA A 52 -8.62 11.89 -6.17
C ALA A 52 -7.91 12.10 -4.82
N ASN A 53 -7.41 13.31 -4.55
CA ASN A 53 -6.67 13.60 -3.32
C ASN A 53 -7.47 13.29 -2.05
N ASN A 54 -8.79 13.52 -2.05
CA ASN A 54 -9.65 13.20 -0.91
C ASN A 54 -9.77 11.68 -0.66
N GLU A 55 -9.73 10.85 -1.71
CA GLU A 55 -9.70 9.39 -1.60
C GLU A 55 -8.35 8.91 -1.06
N LYS A 56 -7.24 9.48 -1.55
CA LYS A 56 -5.89 9.22 -1.01
C LYS A 56 -5.82 9.55 0.48
N THR A 57 -6.33 10.72 0.87
CA THR A 57 -6.41 11.14 2.27
C THR A 57 -7.28 10.18 3.10
N TYR A 58 -8.40 9.68 2.56
CA TYR A 58 -9.22 8.68 3.24
C TYR A 58 -8.43 7.38 3.46
N LEU A 59 -7.83 6.82 2.41
CA LEU A 59 -7.06 5.57 2.50
C LEU A 59 -5.88 5.67 3.46
N LEU A 60 -5.20 6.81 3.47
CA LEU A 60 -4.10 7.05 4.39
C LEU A 60 -4.54 7.03 5.86
N ASN A 61 -5.65 7.71 6.16
CA ASN A 61 -6.18 7.73 7.54
C ASN A 61 -6.80 6.38 7.91
N MET A 62 -7.42 5.68 6.96
CA MET A 62 -7.87 4.30 7.13
C MET A 62 -6.70 3.36 7.47
N ALA A 63 -5.57 3.45 6.77
CA ALA A 63 -4.39 2.63 7.04
C ALA A 63 -3.85 2.83 8.46
N LYS A 64 -3.90 4.06 8.97
CA LYS A 64 -3.49 4.40 10.36
C LYS A 64 -4.51 3.99 11.43
N CYS A 65 -5.69 3.52 11.04
CA CYS A 65 -6.76 3.09 11.92
C CYS A 65 -7.00 1.56 11.87
N LEU A 66 -6.12 0.81 11.19
CA LEU A 66 -6.24 -0.64 11.11
C LEU A 66 -5.99 -1.28 12.48
N ASP A 67 -6.86 -2.20 12.86
CA ASP A 67 -6.69 -3.10 14.00
C ASP A 67 -5.88 -4.36 13.62
N ASN A 68 -5.76 -5.29 14.57
CA ASN A 68 -5.05 -6.56 14.37
C ASN A 68 -5.70 -7.47 13.31
N GLU A 69 -6.99 -7.29 13.03
CA GLU A 69 -7.75 -8.03 12.01
C GLU A 69 -7.72 -7.32 10.64
N ARG A 70 -6.96 -6.21 10.54
CA ARG A 70 -6.88 -5.34 9.36
C ARG A 70 -8.24 -4.72 8.99
N LEU A 71 -9.07 -4.45 9.99
CA LEU A 71 -10.30 -3.66 9.87
C LEU A 71 -10.06 -2.26 10.43
N ALA A 72 -10.75 -1.26 9.89
CA ALA A 72 -10.75 0.10 10.41
C ALA A 72 -12.17 0.60 10.65
N ASP A 73 -12.39 1.19 11.83
CA ASP A 73 -13.66 1.83 12.16
C ASP A 73 -13.83 3.16 11.41
N THR A 74 -14.97 3.32 10.74
CA THR A 74 -15.31 4.56 10.02
C THR A 74 -15.39 5.76 10.98
N SER A 75 -15.81 5.53 12.22
CA SER A 75 -15.81 6.54 13.29
C SER A 75 -14.38 6.99 13.62
N ALA A 76 -13.43 6.05 13.78
CA ALA A 76 -12.03 6.36 14.05
C ALA A 76 -11.40 7.16 12.90
N ILE A 77 -11.69 6.79 11.65
CA ILE A 77 -11.23 7.54 10.46
C ILE A 77 -11.78 8.97 10.48
N SER A 78 -13.07 9.15 10.78
CA SER A 78 -13.72 10.46 10.85
C SER A 78 -13.16 11.35 11.97
N GLN A 79 -12.88 10.76 13.14
CA GLN A 79 -12.26 11.45 14.27
C GLN A 79 -10.84 11.91 13.92
N ARG A 80 -10.06 11.04 13.26
CA ARG A 80 -8.70 11.37 12.81
C ARG A 80 -8.66 12.50 11.79
N LEU A 81 -9.67 12.54 10.92
CA LEU A 81 -9.83 13.60 9.91
C LEU A 81 -10.47 14.88 10.46
N GLY A 82 -11.01 14.88 11.69
CA GLY A 82 -11.72 16.02 12.26
C GLY A 82 -13.01 16.35 11.49
N VAL A 83 -13.68 15.35 10.91
CA VAL A 83 -14.90 15.53 10.11
C VAL A 83 -16.01 14.61 10.57
N THR A 84 -17.26 14.98 10.27
CA THR A 84 -18.41 14.10 10.53
C THR A 84 -18.37 12.86 9.63
N ILE A 85 -18.87 11.72 10.10
CA ILE A 85 -19.00 10.47 9.32
C ILE A 85 -19.72 10.72 7.98
N ASN A 86 -20.77 11.54 7.97
CA ASN A 86 -21.53 11.89 6.76
C ASN A 86 -20.67 12.52 5.65
N LYS A 87 -19.60 13.25 6.02
CA LYS A 87 -18.68 13.88 5.07
C LYS A 87 -17.78 12.85 4.37
N LEU A 88 -17.64 11.65 4.94
CA LEU A 88 -16.88 10.54 4.37
C LEU A 88 -17.72 9.61 3.52
N SER A 89 -19.05 9.70 3.59
CA SER A 89 -19.96 8.75 2.95
C SER A 89 -19.74 8.64 1.44
N LYS A 90 -19.50 9.77 0.75
CA LYS A 90 -19.27 9.79 -0.69
C LYS A 90 -17.97 9.09 -1.07
N GLN A 91 -16.86 9.43 -0.43
CA GLN A 91 -15.55 8.83 -0.68
C GLN A 91 -15.57 7.34 -0.36
N ARG A 92 -16.17 6.96 0.79
CA ARG A 92 -16.34 5.57 1.18
C ARG A 92 -17.14 4.79 0.15
N ALA A 93 -18.27 5.32 -0.32
CA ALA A 93 -19.08 4.67 -1.35
C ALA A 93 -18.30 4.47 -2.65
N ASN A 94 -17.60 5.50 -3.13
CA ASN A 94 -16.78 5.41 -4.34
C ASN A 94 -15.65 4.37 -4.23
N LEU A 95 -14.98 4.32 -3.08
CA LEU A 95 -13.90 3.35 -2.84
C LEU A 95 -14.42 1.91 -2.77
N ILE A 96 -15.64 1.71 -2.25
CA ILE A 96 -16.32 0.41 -2.24
C ILE A 96 -16.72 0.02 -3.66
N ASP A 97 -17.35 0.93 -4.40
CA ASP A 97 -17.80 0.69 -5.78
C ASP A 97 -16.64 0.29 -6.71
N ARG A 98 -15.47 0.92 -6.53
CA ARG A 98 -14.24 0.60 -7.25
C ARG A 98 -13.51 -0.65 -6.75
N GLY A 99 -14.01 -1.31 -5.70
CA GLY A 99 -13.38 -2.49 -5.11
C GLY A 99 -12.01 -2.23 -4.47
N ILE A 100 -11.73 -0.99 -4.06
CA ILE A 100 -10.48 -0.63 -3.37
C ILE A 100 -10.57 -1.01 -1.89
N ILE A 101 -11.76 -0.84 -1.31
CA ILE A 101 -12.10 -1.24 0.04
C ILE A 101 -13.40 -2.04 0.05
N ALA A 102 -13.65 -2.79 1.12
CA ALA A 102 -14.93 -3.43 1.40
C ALA A 102 -15.43 -3.04 2.78
N ALA A 103 -16.73 -3.22 3.04
CA ALA A 103 -17.36 -3.02 4.33
C ALA A 103 -17.87 -4.35 4.89
N PRO A 104 -17.00 -5.16 5.53
CA PRO A 104 -17.36 -6.51 5.98
C PRO A 104 -18.33 -6.51 7.17
N GLU A 105 -18.32 -5.44 7.98
CA GLU A 105 -19.16 -5.27 9.15
C GLU A 105 -19.75 -3.85 9.19
N HIS A 106 -20.84 -3.67 9.95
CA HIS A 106 -21.44 -2.35 10.11
C HIS A 106 -20.42 -1.38 10.74
N GLY A 107 -20.14 -0.27 10.03
CA GLY A 107 -19.22 0.76 10.50
C GLY A 107 -17.74 0.46 10.27
N LYS A 108 -17.36 -0.74 9.81
CA LYS A 108 -15.96 -1.09 9.54
C LYS A 108 -15.67 -1.19 8.05
N VAL A 109 -14.40 -0.99 7.69
CA VAL A 109 -13.87 -1.11 6.34
C VAL A 109 -12.54 -1.86 6.31
N MET A 110 -12.25 -2.53 5.20
CA MET A 110 -10.99 -3.24 4.96
C MET A 110 -10.43 -2.93 3.57
N PHE A 111 -9.11 -3.01 3.39
CA PHE A 111 -8.50 -2.92 2.07
C PHE A 111 -8.74 -4.22 1.27
N CYS A 112 -9.15 -4.08 0.02
CA CYS A 112 -9.26 -5.21 -0.91
C CYS A 112 -7.98 -5.41 -1.73
N VAL A 113 -7.22 -4.33 -1.96
CA VAL A 113 -5.99 -4.36 -2.75
C VAL A 113 -4.81 -4.78 -1.85
N PRO A 114 -4.08 -5.86 -2.19
CA PRO A 114 -2.92 -6.30 -1.43
C PRO A 114 -1.87 -5.21 -1.27
N TYR A 115 -1.26 -5.12 -0.09
CA TYR A 115 -0.19 -4.17 0.26
C TYR A 115 -0.53 -2.68 0.15
N LEU A 116 -1.74 -2.30 -0.27
CA LEU A 116 -2.12 -0.91 -0.47
C LEU A 116 -2.04 -0.10 0.82
N ALA A 117 -2.44 -0.69 1.96
CA ALA A 117 -2.37 -0.04 3.27
C ALA A 117 -0.94 0.36 3.67
N ASP A 118 0.04 -0.50 3.39
CA ASP A 118 1.44 -0.23 3.72
C ASP A 118 2.03 0.76 2.71
N TYR A 119 1.63 0.64 1.44
CA TYR A 119 2.09 1.50 0.37
C TYR A 119 1.64 2.97 0.54
N VAL A 120 0.37 3.23 0.92
CA VAL A 120 -0.10 4.61 1.16
C VAL A 120 0.64 5.29 2.30
N GLN A 121 1.04 4.55 3.33
CA GLN A 121 1.82 5.07 4.45
C GLN A 121 3.27 5.36 4.05
N LYS A 122 3.87 4.50 3.22
CA LYS A 122 5.22 4.70 2.69
C LYS A 122 5.31 5.95 1.80
N GLU A 123 4.34 6.17 0.92
CA GLU A 123 4.29 7.35 0.04
C GLU A 123 4.16 8.67 0.83
N GLU A 124 3.37 8.70 1.91
CA GLU A 124 3.30 9.86 2.81
C GLU A 124 4.68 10.19 3.41
N LEU A 125 5.38 9.18 3.93
CA LEU A 125 6.71 9.35 4.51
C LEU A 125 7.71 9.91 3.48
N VAL A 126 7.68 9.43 2.24
CA VAL A 126 8.54 9.94 1.16
C VAL A 126 8.20 11.39 0.84
N SER A 127 6.91 11.74 0.74
CA SER A 127 6.46 13.11 0.49
C SER A 127 6.92 14.08 1.58
N ASP A 128 6.82 13.67 2.85
CA ASP A 128 7.24 14.49 4.00
C ASP A 128 8.76 14.73 3.99
N VAL A 129 9.56 13.67 3.75
CA VAL A 129 11.03 13.77 3.67
C VAL A 129 11.46 14.71 2.54
N VAL A 130 10.84 14.60 1.36
CA VAL A 130 11.15 15.48 0.22
C VAL A 130 10.79 16.93 0.54
N THR A 131 9.69 17.17 1.24
CA THR A 131 9.27 18.52 1.66
C THR A 131 10.25 19.14 2.66
N VAL A 132 10.67 18.38 3.67
CA VAL A 132 11.67 18.82 4.66
C VAL A 132 13.03 19.08 4.01
N ALA A 133 13.46 18.22 3.08
CA ALA A 133 14.74 18.38 2.38
C ALA A 133 14.76 19.66 1.50
N ARG A 134 13.62 20.05 0.92
CA ARG A 134 13.50 21.31 0.16
C ARG A 134 13.56 22.54 1.06
N GLN A 135 12.96 22.50 2.26
CA GLN A 135 12.97 23.61 3.21
C GLN A 135 14.34 23.90 3.82
N ARG A 136 15.22 22.88 3.94
CA ARG A 136 16.59 23.02 4.49
C ARG A 136 17.63 23.54 3.50
N ARG A 137 17.28 23.69 2.21
CA ARG A 137 18.18 24.18 1.15
C ARG A 137 17.99 25.68 0.84
N VAL A 138 17.23 26.40 1.68
CA VAL A 138 17.00 27.85 1.62
C VAL A 138 17.56 28.47 2.89
#